data_AF-A0AAW8F9H7-F1
#
_entry.id   AF-A0AAW8F9H7-F1
#
_cell.length_a   1.000
_cell.length_b   1.000
_cell.length_c   1.000
_cell.angle_alpha   90.00
_cell.angle_beta   90.00
_cell.angle_gamma   90.00
#
_symmetry.space_group_name_H-M   'P 1'
#
loop_
_entity.id
_entity.type
_entity.pdbx_description
1 polymer ?
#
loop_
_entity_poly.entity_id
_entity_poly.type
_entity_poly.pdbx_seq_one_letter_code
_entity_poly.pdbx_strand_id
1 'polypeptide(L)'
;MRTSRAVAPERVSKGTGETTATPTTPSLKEPSPLTAPPSRTHTSRPDRARAWAELLRLPALFTVPGDALAGAAAVSARPSARTLLAIASSVCLYEAGMALNDWADRDVDAVERPHRPLPSGRVRPAAALGAACALTGAGLSLAACAGRPALTVAVPLTATVWAYDLALKNTPAGPFAMATARGLDLLLGAAATAGTGVVGRRGGASPLAPRAGVDGVSRKVGACRAWATAVADEPRAALRAAAVPGAVHGIRRALTSAAHLGAAHPGTRRTWQSAALLGIRQALPSAALLGAHTLAVTTVSRREAQGGSPLAPFAALAATAALTRAVTRQRSLPTDRIDGSQRGTGSRRPADLAATAMSRLSHPPRQTGDHMPPPGPGPDPLDTHAALRLALAAAYAATAARPYLHAALNPSPPLTQRAVTAGIRATIPLQAALTARSGAKGATVTALLTTALGPLAGRFARKVSVT
;
A
#
# COMPACT_ATOMS: atom_id res chain seq x y z
N MET A 1 62.87 -44.79 28.05
CA MET A 1 62.03 -45.95 28.39
C MET A 1 61.41 -46.49 27.10
N ARG A 2 61.88 -47.68 26.68
CA ARG A 2 61.30 -48.72 25.77
C ARG A 2 60.56 -48.26 24.48
N THR A 3 61.12 -48.33 23.26
CA THR A 3 61.68 -49.41 22.40
C THR A 3 60.74 -49.78 21.24
N SER A 4 61.29 -49.64 20.04
CA SER A 4 60.86 -50.04 18.70
C SER A 4 60.54 -51.55 18.54
N ARG A 5 59.63 -51.90 17.61
CA ARG A 5 59.75 -53.13 16.80
C ARG A 5 58.89 -53.10 15.52
N ALA A 6 59.56 -53.21 14.39
CA ALA A 6 59.02 -53.59 13.09
C ALA A 6 59.05 -55.12 12.95
N VAL A 7 58.07 -55.71 12.25
CA VAL A 7 58.17 -57.05 11.62
C VAL A 7 57.29 -57.08 10.36
N ALA A 8 57.87 -57.52 9.24
CA ALA A 8 57.27 -58.11 8.05
C ALA A 8 58.11 -59.38 7.72
N PRO A 9 57.87 -60.18 6.65
CA PRO A 9 56.65 -60.66 5.99
C PRO A 9 56.61 -62.22 5.95
N GLU A 10 55.56 -62.86 5.40
CA GLU A 10 55.63 -64.29 5.03
C GLU A 10 54.93 -64.60 3.69
N ARG A 11 55.46 -65.64 3.01
CA ARG A 11 55.37 -65.95 1.58
C ARG A 11 54.29 -66.99 1.22
N VAL A 12 53.74 -66.82 0.02
CA VAL A 12 53.51 -67.76 -1.12
C VAL A 12 53.24 -69.25 -0.85
N SER A 13 52.13 -69.77 -1.41
CA SER A 13 52.08 -71.10 -2.03
C SER A 13 51.26 -71.09 -3.33
N LYS A 14 51.74 -71.87 -4.32
CA LYS A 14 51.32 -71.99 -5.72
C LYS A 14 50.17 -73.00 -5.87
N GLY A 15 49.32 -72.78 -6.88
CA GLY A 15 48.43 -73.80 -7.45
C GLY A 15 48.18 -73.51 -8.93
N THR A 16 48.72 -74.37 -9.79
CA THR A 16 48.71 -74.35 -11.27
C THR A 16 47.40 -74.84 -11.86
N GLY A 17 46.98 -74.25 -12.98
CA GLY A 17 45.94 -74.76 -13.87
C GLY A 17 45.82 -73.90 -15.12
N GLU A 18 46.57 -74.25 -16.17
CA GLU A 18 46.40 -73.71 -17.52
C GLU A 18 45.18 -74.34 -18.21
N THR A 19 44.31 -73.52 -18.81
CA THR A 19 43.65 -73.89 -20.07
C THR A 19 43.27 -72.63 -20.87
N THR A 20 43.90 -72.53 -22.04
CA THR A 20 43.63 -71.79 -23.27
C THR A 20 42.32 -70.97 -23.37
N ALA A 21 42.44 -69.65 -23.58
CA ALA A 21 41.37 -68.85 -24.19
C ALA A 21 41.97 -67.74 -25.08
N THR A 22 41.56 -67.76 -26.35
CA THR A 22 41.81 -66.81 -27.44
C THR A 22 41.36 -65.39 -27.06
N PRO A 23 42.08 -64.31 -27.42
CA PRO A 23 41.64 -62.95 -27.14
C PRO A 23 40.59 -62.51 -28.18
N THR A 24 39.33 -62.44 -27.79
CA THR A 24 38.28 -61.72 -28.52
C THR A 24 38.27 -60.25 -28.10
N THR A 25 38.46 -59.38 -29.08
CA THR A 25 38.40 -57.92 -29.00
C THR A 25 37.08 -57.46 -28.37
N PRO A 26 37.07 -56.67 -27.27
CA PRO A 26 35.83 -56.12 -26.75
C PRO A 26 35.38 -54.90 -27.58
N SER A 27 34.08 -54.93 -27.89
CA SER A 27 33.32 -53.99 -28.71
C SER A 27 33.41 -52.53 -28.22
N LEU A 28 33.55 -51.61 -29.18
CA LEU A 28 33.48 -50.16 -28.98
C LEU A 28 32.11 -49.79 -28.37
N LYS A 29 32.13 -49.32 -27.11
CA LYS A 29 30.96 -48.77 -26.43
C LYS A 29 30.71 -47.36 -26.99
N GLU A 30 29.57 -47.17 -27.65
CA GLU A 30 29.13 -45.87 -28.18
C GLU A 30 29.20 -44.77 -27.10
N PRO A 31 29.62 -43.54 -27.46
CA PRO A 31 29.65 -42.42 -26.52
C PRO A 31 28.23 -42.00 -26.13
N SER A 32 28.01 -41.79 -24.82
CA SER A 32 26.75 -41.31 -24.26
C SER A 32 26.28 -40.02 -24.96
N PRO A 33 24.99 -39.89 -25.30
CA PRO A 33 24.50 -38.70 -25.98
C PRO A 33 24.60 -37.49 -25.05
N LEU A 34 25.34 -36.49 -25.54
CA LEU A 34 25.39 -35.13 -25.04
C LEU A 34 23.97 -34.62 -24.69
N THR A 35 23.90 -33.96 -23.53
CA THR A 35 22.78 -33.22 -22.99
C THR A 35 22.01 -32.45 -24.08
N ALA A 36 20.83 -32.97 -24.45
CA ALA A 36 19.87 -32.19 -25.22
C ALA A 36 19.51 -30.91 -24.44
N PRO A 37 19.43 -29.73 -25.09
CA PRO A 37 18.95 -28.54 -24.41
C PRO A 37 17.53 -28.78 -23.89
N PRO A 38 17.15 -28.25 -22.70
CA PRO A 38 15.83 -28.50 -22.15
C PRO A 38 14.76 -28.09 -23.15
N SER A 39 13.87 -29.03 -23.46
CA SER A 39 12.73 -28.82 -24.34
C SER A 39 11.96 -27.59 -23.85
N ARG A 40 11.75 -26.63 -24.74
CA ARG A 40 10.87 -25.47 -24.47
C ARG A 40 9.48 -26.03 -24.19
N THR A 41 9.12 -26.15 -22.92
CA THR A 41 7.78 -26.56 -22.51
C THR A 41 6.79 -25.53 -23.05
N HIS A 42 5.93 -25.95 -23.98
CA HIS A 42 4.79 -25.16 -24.42
C HIS A 42 3.81 -25.08 -23.24
N THR A 43 3.93 -24.04 -22.40
CA THR A 43 2.98 -23.79 -21.32
C THR A 43 1.60 -23.53 -21.89
N SER A 44 0.57 -24.21 -21.40
CA SER A 44 -0.81 -23.98 -21.83
C SER A 44 -1.27 -22.56 -21.43
N ARG A 45 -2.32 -22.02 -22.09
CA ARG A 45 -2.88 -20.69 -21.72
C ARG A 45 -3.26 -20.59 -20.23
N PRO A 46 -3.90 -21.60 -19.61
CA PRO A 46 -4.15 -21.64 -18.16
C PRO A 46 -2.88 -21.55 -17.31
N ASP A 47 -1.82 -22.27 -17.69
CA ASP A 47 -0.55 -22.28 -16.94
C ASP A 47 0.14 -20.92 -16.98
N ARG A 48 0.05 -20.24 -18.13
CA ARG A 48 0.60 -18.89 -18.29
C ARG A 48 -0.18 -17.87 -17.46
N ALA A 49 -1.51 -17.93 -17.44
CA ALA A 49 -2.34 -17.03 -16.63
C ALA A 49 -2.06 -17.22 -15.13
N ARG A 50 -1.92 -18.48 -14.70
CA ARG A 50 -1.55 -18.82 -13.32
C ARG A 50 -0.17 -18.29 -12.95
N ALA A 51 0.84 -18.45 -13.81
CA ALA A 51 2.18 -17.94 -13.57
C ALA A 51 2.20 -16.40 -13.42
N TRP A 52 1.39 -15.69 -14.20
CA TRP A 52 1.22 -14.24 -14.03
C TRP A 52 0.46 -13.88 -12.75
N ALA A 53 -0.57 -14.63 -12.36
CA ALA A 53 -1.29 -14.41 -11.10
C ALA A 53 -0.40 -14.64 -9.87
N GLU A 54 0.50 -15.63 -9.92
CA GLU A 54 1.52 -15.89 -8.90
C GLU A 54 2.53 -14.73 -8.81
N LEU A 55 3.03 -14.26 -9.96
CA LEU A 55 4.00 -13.15 -10.06
C LEU A 55 3.42 -11.83 -9.54
N LEU A 56 2.17 -11.52 -9.93
CA LEU A 56 1.48 -10.29 -9.53
C LEU A 56 0.90 -10.36 -8.10
N ARG A 57 1.05 -11.51 -7.41
CA ARG A 57 0.56 -11.72 -6.02
C ARG A 57 -0.83 -11.11 -5.80
N LEU A 58 -1.77 -11.40 -6.70
CA LEU A 58 -3.10 -10.78 -6.76
C LEU A 58 -3.85 -10.64 -5.42
N PRO A 59 -3.74 -11.56 -4.44
CA PRO A 59 -4.38 -11.36 -3.14
C PRO A 59 -3.88 -10.15 -2.35
N ALA A 60 -2.65 -9.68 -2.58
CA ALA A 60 -2.08 -8.54 -1.88
C ALA A 60 -2.62 -7.19 -2.39
N LEU A 61 -3.18 -7.16 -3.60
CA LEU A 61 -3.86 -5.98 -4.19
C LEU A 61 -4.93 -5.38 -3.29
N PHE A 62 -5.62 -6.20 -2.51
CA PHE A 62 -6.71 -5.74 -1.66
C PHE A 62 -6.24 -4.80 -0.52
N THR A 63 -4.94 -4.75 -0.23
CA THR A 63 -4.35 -3.83 0.76
C THR A 63 -4.02 -2.45 0.20
N VAL A 64 -4.12 -2.27 -1.12
CA VAL A 64 -3.65 -1.07 -1.82
C VAL A 64 -4.74 0.02 -1.88
N PRO A 65 -5.99 -0.26 -2.29
CA PRO A 65 -7.04 0.76 -2.37
C PRO A 65 -7.30 1.51 -1.04
N GLY A 66 -7.06 0.85 0.09
CA GLY A 66 -7.25 1.45 1.41
C GLY A 66 -6.36 2.67 1.69
N ASP A 67 -5.17 2.76 1.09
CA ASP A 67 -4.27 3.91 1.26
C ASP A 67 -4.86 5.16 0.60
N ALA A 68 -5.22 5.05 -0.68
CA ALA A 68 -5.80 6.15 -1.43
C ALA A 68 -7.16 6.58 -0.85
N LEU A 69 -7.97 5.65 -0.34
CA LEU A 69 -9.22 5.94 0.35
C LEU A 69 -8.99 6.66 1.70
N ALA A 70 -8.02 6.22 2.50
CA ALA A 70 -7.65 6.90 3.74
C ALA A 70 -7.12 8.31 3.46
N GLY A 71 -6.37 8.51 2.38
CA GLY A 71 -5.90 9.83 1.93
C GLY A 71 -7.05 10.75 1.50
N ALA A 72 -8.01 10.24 0.73
CA ALA A 72 -9.20 10.99 0.33
C ALA A 72 -10.05 11.40 1.55
N ALA A 73 -10.19 10.50 2.52
CA ALA A 73 -10.90 10.78 3.77
C ALA A 73 -10.17 11.83 4.61
N ALA A 74 -8.82 11.79 4.69
CA ALA A 74 -8.02 12.73 5.47
C ALA A 74 -8.16 14.20 5.05
N VAL A 75 -8.61 14.47 3.82
CA VAL A 75 -8.91 15.83 3.33
C VAL A 75 -10.39 16.20 3.46
N SER A 76 -11.15 15.41 4.21
CA SER A 76 -12.60 15.57 4.47
C SER A 76 -13.47 15.69 3.22
N ALA A 77 -13.03 15.11 2.11
CA ALA A 77 -13.73 15.17 0.83
C ALA A 77 -14.26 13.79 0.43
N ARG A 78 -15.37 13.77 -0.31
CA ARG A 78 -15.94 12.53 -0.85
C ARG A 78 -15.05 11.98 -1.96
N PRO A 79 -14.87 10.65 -2.06
CA PRO A 79 -14.22 10.04 -3.21
C PRO A 79 -14.87 10.49 -4.52
N SER A 80 -14.05 10.80 -5.51
CA SER A 80 -14.47 11.30 -6.83
C SER A 80 -13.89 10.43 -7.94
N ALA A 81 -14.25 10.70 -9.20
CA ALA A 81 -13.62 10.04 -10.35
C ALA A 81 -12.08 10.17 -10.36
N ARG A 82 -11.54 11.29 -9.84
CA ARG A 82 -10.08 11.46 -9.69
C ARG A 82 -9.50 10.55 -8.61
N THR A 83 -10.24 10.33 -7.53
CA THR A 83 -9.86 9.37 -6.47
C THR A 83 -9.84 7.96 -7.03
N LEU A 84 -10.80 7.59 -7.89
CA LEU A 84 -10.80 6.29 -8.59
C LEU A 84 -9.60 6.14 -9.53
N LEU A 85 -9.24 7.20 -10.27
CA LEU A 85 -8.02 7.21 -11.10
C LEU A 85 -6.74 7.08 -10.25
N ALA A 86 -6.69 7.70 -9.07
CA ALA A 86 -5.58 7.54 -8.14
C ALA A 86 -5.51 6.12 -7.55
N ILE A 87 -6.64 5.50 -7.21
CA ILE A 87 -6.69 4.09 -6.79
C ILE A 87 -6.19 3.18 -7.92
N ALA A 88 -6.63 3.40 -9.15
CA ALA A 88 -6.15 2.64 -10.31
C ALA A 88 -4.65 2.85 -10.55
N SER A 89 -4.16 4.09 -10.42
CA SER A 89 -2.73 4.41 -10.48
C SER A 89 -1.95 3.65 -9.41
N SER A 90 -2.41 3.70 -8.17
CA SER A 90 -1.81 3.03 -7.02
C SER A 90 -1.71 1.51 -7.23
N VAL A 91 -2.79 0.87 -7.71
CA VAL A 91 -2.81 -0.54 -8.09
C VAL A 91 -1.80 -0.85 -9.19
N CYS A 92 -1.72 -0.02 -10.24
CA CYS A 92 -0.72 -0.21 -11.31
C CYS A 92 0.71 -0.08 -10.78
N LEU A 93 1.00 0.92 -9.93
CA LEU A 93 2.34 1.11 -9.37
C LEU A 93 2.74 0.00 -8.39
N TYR A 94 1.79 -0.52 -7.62
CA TYR A 94 2.00 -1.70 -6.78
C TYR A 94 2.40 -2.91 -7.64
N GLU A 95 1.63 -3.22 -8.67
CA GLU A 95 1.91 -4.35 -9.56
C GLU A 95 3.20 -4.18 -10.36
N ALA A 96 3.54 -2.94 -10.72
CA ALA A 96 4.83 -2.64 -11.30
C ALA A 96 5.98 -3.02 -10.35
N GLY A 97 5.86 -2.67 -9.07
CA GLY A 97 6.82 -3.05 -8.03
C GLY A 97 6.88 -4.57 -7.83
N MET A 98 5.74 -5.26 -7.85
CA MET A 98 5.71 -6.73 -7.74
C MET A 98 6.51 -7.42 -8.86
N ALA A 99 6.27 -7.00 -10.12
CA ALA A 99 6.99 -7.51 -11.27
C ALA A 99 8.48 -7.12 -11.27
N LEU A 100 8.80 -5.90 -10.84
CA LEU A 100 10.19 -5.41 -10.75
C LEU A 100 10.97 -6.13 -9.65
N ASN A 101 10.35 -6.36 -8.48
CA ASN A 101 10.96 -7.08 -7.38
C ASN A 101 11.38 -8.49 -7.81
N ASP A 102 10.46 -9.26 -8.39
CA ASP A 102 10.75 -10.62 -8.84
C ASP A 102 11.78 -10.63 -9.98
N TRP A 103 11.77 -9.62 -10.86
CA TRP A 103 12.82 -9.46 -11.88
C TRP A 103 14.20 -9.17 -11.26
N ALA A 104 14.27 -8.34 -10.23
CA ALA A 104 15.50 -8.01 -9.53
C ALA A 104 16.03 -9.19 -8.70
N ASP A 105 15.14 -9.99 -8.10
CA ASP A 105 15.50 -11.14 -7.26
C ASP A 105 15.73 -12.42 -8.06
N ARG A 106 15.53 -12.43 -9.38
CA ARG A 106 15.53 -13.65 -10.22
C ARG A 106 16.73 -14.58 -10.02
N ASP A 107 17.92 -14.03 -9.79
CA ASP A 107 19.17 -14.80 -9.65
C ASP A 107 19.25 -15.42 -8.24
N VAL A 108 18.76 -14.71 -7.21
CA VAL A 108 18.62 -15.21 -5.83
C VAL A 108 17.50 -16.25 -5.75
N ASP A 109 16.33 -15.95 -6.33
CA ASP A 109 15.18 -16.83 -6.39
C ASP A 109 15.50 -18.11 -7.17
N ALA A 110 16.45 -18.11 -8.12
CA ALA A 110 16.89 -19.32 -8.80
C ALA A 110 17.57 -20.32 -7.88
N VAL A 111 18.24 -19.84 -6.83
CA VAL A 111 18.88 -20.68 -5.82
C VAL A 111 17.89 -21.03 -4.70
N GLU A 112 17.19 -20.04 -4.16
CA GLU A 112 16.37 -20.23 -2.96
C GLU A 112 14.97 -20.78 -3.25
N ARG A 113 14.39 -20.48 -4.42
CA ARG A 113 12.99 -20.75 -4.77
C ARG A 113 12.83 -21.07 -6.27
N PRO A 114 13.46 -22.14 -6.78
CA PRO A 114 13.55 -22.44 -8.22
C PRO A 114 12.18 -22.64 -8.91
N HIS A 115 11.12 -22.93 -8.15
CA HIS A 115 9.76 -23.09 -8.66
C HIS A 115 9.07 -21.76 -9.03
N ARG A 116 9.63 -20.60 -8.64
CA ARG A 116 9.04 -19.29 -8.93
C ARG A 116 8.92 -19.02 -10.44
N PRO A 117 7.96 -18.18 -10.88
CA PRO A 117 7.67 -18.00 -12.31
C PRO A 117 8.86 -17.62 -13.19
N LEU A 118 9.80 -16.81 -12.70
CA LEU A 118 10.99 -16.40 -13.45
C LEU A 118 12.07 -17.49 -13.50
N PRO A 119 12.56 -18.04 -12.36
CA PRO A 119 13.56 -19.10 -12.39
C PRO A 119 13.09 -20.39 -13.09
N SER A 120 11.81 -20.75 -12.94
CA SER A 120 11.22 -21.92 -13.60
C SER A 120 11.01 -21.74 -15.11
N GLY A 121 11.28 -20.55 -15.67
CA GLY A 121 11.12 -20.25 -17.09
C GLY A 121 9.66 -20.05 -17.55
N ARG A 122 8.68 -20.18 -16.65
CA ARG A 122 7.24 -19.94 -16.95
C ARG A 122 6.97 -18.50 -17.39
N VAL A 123 7.77 -17.54 -16.92
CA VAL A 123 7.76 -16.14 -17.35
C VAL A 123 9.18 -15.70 -17.71
N ARG A 124 9.37 -15.13 -18.91
CA ARG A 124 10.67 -14.61 -19.33
C ARG A 124 11.04 -13.36 -18.52
N PRO A 125 12.30 -13.19 -18.05
CA PRO A 125 12.72 -11.99 -17.32
C PRO A 125 12.44 -10.69 -18.09
N ALA A 126 12.69 -10.70 -19.39
CA ALA A 126 12.37 -9.61 -20.30
C ALA A 126 10.88 -9.21 -20.30
N ALA A 127 9.98 -10.19 -20.15
CA ALA A 127 8.54 -9.93 -20.08
C ALA A 127 8.15 -9.35 -18.71
N ALA A 128 8.77 -9.81 -17.61
CA ALA A 128 8.54 -9.25 -16.27
C ALA A 128 8.99 -7.78 -16.19
N LEU A 129 10.19 -7.46 -16.69
CA LEU A 129 10.67 -6.08 -16.76
C LEU A 129 9.79 -5.22 -17.69
N GLY A 130 9.38 -5.76 -18.84
CA GLY A 130 8.44 -5.08 -19.74
C GLY A 130 7.11 -4.76 -19.06
N ALA A 131 6.55 -5.70 -18.30
CA ALA A 131 5.34 -5.50 -17.51
C ALA A 131 5.53 -4.44 -16.42
N ALA A 132 6.65 -4.47 -15.68
CA ALA A 132 6.96 -3.45 -14.68
C ALA A 132 7.01 -2.04 -15.27
N CYS A 133 7.69 -1.86 -16.41
CA CYS A 133 7.75 -0.59 -17.13
C CYS A 133 6.36 -0.16 -17.65
N ALA A 134 5.59 -1.10 -18.20
CA ALA A 134 4.23 -0.85 -18.70
C ALA A 134 3.28 -0.39 -17.58
N LEU A 135 3.24 -1.13 -16.48
CA LEU A 135 2.41 -0.80 -15.32
C LEU A 135 2.83 0.52 -14.68
N THR A 136 4.14 0.81 -14.65
CA THR A 136 4.66 2.12 -14.23
C THR A 136 4.12 3.26 -15.12
N GLY A 137 4.20 3.08 -16.45
CA GLY A 137 3.68 4.05 -17.41
C GLY A 137 2.16 4.26 -17.32
N ALA A 138 1.40 3.18 -17.13
CA ALA A 138 -0.05 3.23 -16.88
C ALA A 138 -0.35 4.01 -15.60
N GLY A 139 0.35 3.69 -14.50
CA GLY A 139 0.18 4.36 -13.21
C GLY A 139 0.40 5.87 -13.31
N LEU A 140 1.54 6.29 -13.85
CA LEU A 140 1.84 7.73 -14.04
C LEU A 140 0.83 8.43 -14.97
N SER A 141 0.35 7.74 -16.00
CA SER A 141 -0.68 8.27 -16.92
C SER A 141 -2.03 8.46 -16.22
N LEU A 142 -2.44 7.48 -15.41
CA LEU A 142 -3.66 7.56 -14.60
C LEU A 142 -3.56 8.67 -13.54
N ALA A 143 -2.39 8.81 -12.88
CA ALA A 143 -2.13 9.92 -11.95
C ALA A 143 -2.18 11.29 -12.66
N ALA A 144 -1.62 11.40 -13.86
CA ALA A 144 -1.71 12.62 -14.66
C ALA A 144 -3.17 12.94 -15.06
N CYS A 145 -3.97 11.92 -15.36
CA CYS A 145 -5.40 12.06 -15.62
C CYS A 145 -6.19 12.46 -14.36
N ALA A 146 -5.77 12.00 -13.17
CA ALA A 146 -6.32 12.43 -11.89
C ALA A 146 -5.97 13.90 -11.59
N GLY A 147 -4.81 14.38 -12.03
CA GLY A 147 -4.42 15.78 -12.04
C GLY A 147 -2.94 16.02 -11.72
N ARG A 148 -2.45 17.24 -11.97
CA ARG A 148 -1.05 17.62 -11.70
C ARG A 148 -0.59 17.33 -10.26
N PRO A 149 -1.39 17.62 -9.21
CA PRO A 149 -0.97 17.31 -7.84
C PRO A 149 -0.83 15.81 -7.55
N ALA A 150 -1.73 14.99 -8.11
CA ALA A 150 -1.61 13.54 -8.00
C ALA A 150 -0.33 13.05 -8.69
N LEU A 151 -0.04 13.55 -9.88
CA LEU A 151 1.20 13.25 -10.59
C LEU A 151 2.46 13.66 -9.81
N THR A 152 2.46 14.82 -9.15
CA THR A 152 3.62 15.26 -8.33
C THR A 152 3.89 14.35 -7.13
N VAL A 153 2.90 13.58 -6.67
CA VAL A 153 3.09 12.55 -5.63
C VAL A 153 3.41 11.19 -6.25
N ALA A 154 2.81 10.85 -7.39
CA ALA A 154 3.05 9.59 -8.08
C ALA A 154 4.49 9.45 -8.59
N VAL A 155 5.13 10.53 -9.05
CA VAL A 155 6.53 10.48 -9.51
C VAL A 155 7.51 10.07 -8.40
N PRO A 156 7.55 10.72 -7.22
CA PRO A 156 8.42 10.27 -6.14
C PRO A 156 8.00 8.90 -5.58
N LEU A 157 6.71 8.54 -5.62
CA LEU A 157 6.25 7.18 -5.29
C LEU A 157 6.89 6.13 -6.22
N THR A 158 6.79 6.33 -7.53
CA THR A 158 7.42 5.47 -8.53
C THR A 158 8.93 5.37 -8.32
N ALA A 159 9.60 6.51 -8.09
CA ALA A 159 11.03 6.52 -7.82
C ALA A 159 11.39 5.72 -6.57
N THR A 160 10.58 5.81 -5.52
CA THR A 160 10.76 5.07 -4.26
C THR A 160 10.59 3.56 -4.47
N VAL A 161 9.56 3.15 -5.24
CA VAL A 161 9.33 1.74 -5.59
C VAL A 161 10.53 1.16 -6.33
N TRP A 162 10.99 1.83 -7.40
CA TRP A 162 12.15 1.38 -8.16
C TRP A 162 13.44 1.37 -7.34
N ALA A 163 13.66 2.39 -6.51
CA ALA A 163 14.82 2.44 -5.63
C ALA A 163 14.80 1.31 -4.60
N TYR A 164 13.63 0.99 -4.04
CA TYR A 164 13.46 -0.14 -3.15
C TYR A 164 13.83 -1.46 -3.82
N ASP A 165 13.21 -1.76 -4.97
CA ASP A 165 13.35 -3.07 -5.62
C ASP A 165 14.76 -3.32 -6.18
N LEU A 166 15.43 -2.28 -6.67
CA LEU A 166 16.73 -2.39 -7.33
C LEU A 166 17.93 -2.21 -6.40
N ALA A 167 17.78 -1.48 -5.28
CA ALA A 167 18.93 -1.09 -4.47
C ALA A 167 18.68 -1.15 -2.96
N LEU A 168 17.56 -0.62 -2.46
CA LEU A 168 17.44 -0.33 -1.03
C LEU A 168 16.95 -1.52 -0.20
N LYS A 169 16.22 -2.49 -0.77
CA LYS A 169 15.58 -3.58 0.00
C LYS A 169 16.54 -4.43 0.83
N ASN A 170 17.78 -4.59 0.37
CA ASN A 170 18.82 -5.35 1.07
C ASN A 170 19.67 -4.50 2.03
N THR A 171 19.41 -3.19 2.10
CA THR A 171 20.17 -2.23 2.93
C THR A 171 19.40 -1.86 4.21
N PRO A 172 20.04 -1.19 5.19
CA PRO A 172 19.34 -0.56 6.32
C PRO A 172 18.23 0.43 5.91
N ALA A 173 18.29 1.00 4.70
CA ALA A 173 17.29 1.94 4.20
C ALA A 173 16.00 1.27 3.69
N GLY A 174 15.98 -0.05 3.45
CA GLY A 174 14.84 -0.78 2.89
C GLY A 174 13.51 -0.54 3.63
N PRO A 175 13.44 -0.70 4.97
CA PRO A 175 12.23 -0.41 5.74
C PRO A 175 11.73 1.04 5.60
N PHE A 176 12.64 2.01 5.52
CA PHE A 176 12.28 3.42 5.33
C PHE A 176 11.74 3.70 3.92
N ALA A 177 12.33 3.08 2.90
CA ALA A 177 11.83 3.19 1.54
C ALA A 177 10.42 2.59 1.41
N MET A 178 10.17 1.41 2.00
CA MET A 178 8.85 0.79 2.02
C MET A 178 7.80 1.64 2.78
N ALA A 179 8.18 2.19 3.95
CA ALA A 179 7.35 3.11 4.71
C ALA A 179 7.03 4.40 3.92
N THR A 180 8.02 4.93 3.20
CA THR A 180 7.87 6.12 2.36
C THR A 180 6.93 5.84 1.18
N ALA A 181 7.06 4.68 0.53
CA ALA A 181 6.17 4.27 -0.55
C ALA A 181 4.70 4.21 -0.08
N ARG A 182 4.44 3.57 1.08
CA ARG A 182 3.08 3.50 1.65
C ARG A 182 2.54 4.87 2.07
N GLY A 183 3.38 5.73 2.64
CA GLY A 183 3.00 7.11 2.96
C GLY A 183 2.64 7.92 1.70
N LEU A 184 3.46 7.84 0.65
CA LEU A 184 3.22 8.52 -0.63
C LEU A 184 1.97 8.01 -1.35
N ASP A 185 1.67 6.71 -1.25
CA ASP A 185 0.45 6.14 -1.83
C ASP A 185 -0.83 6.68 -1.18
N LEU A 186 -0.81 6.88 0.15
CA LEU A 186 -1.89 7.59 0.85
C LEU A 186 -1.98 9.05 0.39
N LEU A 187 -0.85 9.74 0.28
CA LEU A 187 -0.81 11.14 -0.17
C LEU A 187 -1.29 11.29 -1.63
N LEU A 188 -1.12 10.28 -2.48
CA LEU A 188 -1.63 10.26 -3.85
C LEU A 188 -3.17 10.37 -3.86
N GLY A 189 -3.84 9.61 -2.99
CA GLY A 189 -5.29 9.70 -2.80
C GLY A 189 -5.76 11.06 -2.29
N ALA A 190 -5.03 11.65 -1.34
CA ALA A 190 -5.30 13.00 -0.82
C ALA A 190 -5.15 14.07 -1.91
N ALA A 191 -4.04 14.04 -2.66
CA ALA A 191 -3.72 15.00 -3.72
C ALA A 191 -4.73 14.96 -4.88
N ALA A 192 -5.24 13.77 -5.23
CA ALA A 192 -6.26 13.60 -6.25
C ALA A 192 -7.65 14.14 -5.81
N THR A 193 -7.91 14.19 -4.50
CA THR A 193 -9.22 14.50 -3.94
C THR A 193 -9.36 15.97 -3.52
N ALA A 194 -8.32 16.61 -2.98
CA ALA A 194 -8.44 17.92 -2.31
C ALA A 194 -8.93 19.10 -3.18
N GLY A 195 -8.81 19.04 -4.51
CA GLY A 195 -9.24 20.15 -5.38
C GLY A 195 -10.73 20.15 -5.76
N THR A 196 -11.50 19.10 -5.44
CA THR A 196 -12.93 19.03 -5.82
C THR A 196 -13.85 19.84 -4.91
N GLY A 197 -13.47 20.07 -3.65
CA GLY A 197 -14.32 20.71 -2.64
C GLY A 197 -14.45 22.24 -2.76
N VAL A 198 -13.49 22.92 -3.40
CA VAL A 198 -13.48 24.39 -3.47
C VAL A 198 -14.49 24.94 -4.48
N VAL A 199 -14.83 24.17 -5.52
CA VAL A 199 -15.78 24.59 -6.56
C VAL A 199 -17.23 24.57 -6.05
N GLY A 200 -17.55 23.71 -5.07
CA GLY A 200 -18.91 23.59 -4.54
C GLY A 200 -19.29 24.59 -3.44
N ARG A 201 -18.33 25.30 -2.82
CA ARG A 201 -18.59 26.15 -1.64
C ARG A 201 -18.72 27.65 -1.95
N ARG A 202 -18.48 28.08 -3.20
CA ARG A 202 -18.59 29.49 -3.63
C ARG A 202 -19.61 29.75 -4.74
N GLY A 203 -20.22 28.71 -5.32
CA GLY A 203 -21.24 28.88 -6.35
C GLY A 203 -22.62 28.59 -5.80
N GLY A 204 -23.46 29.62 -5.63
CA GLY A 204 -24.90 29.42 -5.66
C GLY A 204 -25.27 28.62 -6.91
N ALA A 205 -26.20 27.68 -6.75
CA ALA A 205 -26.63 26.80 -7.83
C ALA A 205 -27.02 27.62 -9.07
N SER A 206 -26.24 27.51 -10.14
CA SER A 206 -26.66 27.93 -11.47
C SER A 206 -26.81 26.64 -12.31
N PRO A 207 -28.00 26.32 -12.86
CA PRO A 207 -28.28 25.01 -13.46
C PRO A 207 -27.60 24.72 -14.81
N LEU A 208 -26.68 25.55 -15.29
CA LEU A 208 -25.93 25.29 -16.51
C LEU A 208 -24.42 25.26 -16.24
N ALA A 209 -23.92 24.15 -15.72
CA ALA A 209 -22.51 23.78 -15.81
C ALA A 209 -22.34 22.71 -16.90
N PRO A 210 -21.35 22.82 -17.80
CA PRO A 210 -21.27 21.98 -18.99
C PRO A 210 -20.94 20.53 -18.62
N ARG A 211 -21.66 19.59 -19.25
CA ARG A 211 -21.47 18.12 -19.19
C ARG A 211 -20.05 17.62 -19.61
N ALA A 212 -19.12 18.53 -19.93
CA ALA A 212 -17.77 18.26 -20.42
C ALA A 212 -16.84 17.48 -19.46
N GLY A 213 -17.19 17.38 -18.17
CA GLY A 213 -16.36 16.69 -17.17
C GLY A 213 -16.38 15.16 -17.27
N VAL A 214 -17.50 14.57 -17.72
CA VAL A 214 -17.69 13.11 -17.78
C VAL A 214 -17.09 12.55 -19.07
N ASP A 215 -17.30 13.25 -20.19
CA ASP A 215 -16.77 12.87 -21.51
C ASP A 215 -15.24 12.97 -21.57
N GLY A 216 -14.65 13.94 -20.84
CA GLY A 216 -13.20 14.09 -20.73
C GLY A 216 -12.54 12.94 -19.96
N VAL A 217 -13.18 12.43 -18.91
CA VAL A 217 -12.69 11.28 -18.13
C VAL A 217 -12.84 9.99 -18.93
N SER A 218 -13.99 9.78 -19.59
CA SER A 218 -14.22 8.62 -20.46
C SER A 218 -13.22 8.54 -21.62
N ARG A 219 -12.89 9.67 -22.28
CA ARG A 219 -11.85 9.71 -23.32
C ARG A 219 -10.45 9.42 -22.78
N LYS A 220 -10.10 9.95 -21.59
CA LYS A 220 -8.80 9.71 -20.94
C LYS A 220 -8.63 8.25 -20.49
N VAL A 221 -9.68 7.66 -19.95
CA VAL A 221 -9.75 6.23 -19.59
C VAL A 221 -9.68 5.35 -20.83
N GLY A 222 -10.35 5.74 -21.92
CA GLY A 222 -10.27 5.08 -23.22
C GLY A 222 -8.85 5.07 -23.80
N ALA A 223 -8.13 6.20 -23.73
CA ALA A 223 -6.74 6.28 -24.17
C ALA A 223 -5.78 5.45 -23.31
N CYS A 224 -5.97 5.42 -21.98
CA CYS A 224 -5.19 4.56 -21.09
C CYS A 224 -5.46 3.07 -21.34
N ARG A 225 -6.74 2.71 -21.59
CA ARG A 225 -7.13 1.37 -21.98
C ARG A 225 -6.49 0.97 -23.31
N ALA A 226 -6.55 1.82 -24.32
CA ALA A 226 -5.95 1.57 -25.65
C ALA A 226 -4.43 1.40 -25.59
N TRP A 227 -3.75 2.19 -24.74
CA TRP A 227 -2.32 2.03 -24.50
C TRP A 227 -2.00 0.72 -23.77
N ALA A 228 -2.76 0.38 -22.71
CA ALA A 228 -2.59 -0.85 -21.96
C ALA A 228 -2.85 -2.10 -22.82
N THR A 229 -3.84 -2.07 -23.72
CA THR A 229 -4.10 -3.15 -24.68
C THR A 229 -2.99 -3.25 -25.73
N ALA A 230 -2.50 -2.12 -26.26
CA ALA A 230 -1.39 -2.12 -27.21
C ALA A 230 -0.08 -2.69 -26.62
N VAL A 231 0.17 -2.46 -25.32
CA VAL A 231 1.33 -3.02 -24.61
C VAL A 231 1.13 -4.50 -24.25
N ALA A 232 -0.11 -4.93 -24.00
CA ALA A 232 -0.46 -6.32 -23.71
C ALA A 232 -0.40 -7.22 -24.96
N ASP A 233 -0.77 -6.71 -26.12
CA ASP A 233 -0.86 -7.48 -27.37
C ASP A 233 0.50 -7.68 -28.07
N GLU A 234 1.49 -6.80 -27.87
CA GLU A 234 2.86 -6.97 -28.41
C GLU A 234 3.97 -6.82 -27.35
N PRO A 235 4.32 -7.89 -26.62
CA PRO A 235 5.43 -7.90 -25.65
C PRO A 235 6.79 -7.54 -26.26
N ARG A 236 6.95 -7.71 -27.57
CA ARG A 236 8.17 -7.39 -28.33
C ARG A 236 8.33 -5.87 -28.59
N ALA A 237 7.23 -5.12 -28.66
CA ALA A 237 7.26 -3.65 -28.76
C ALA A 237 7.66 -3.01 -27.42
N ALA A 238 7.19 -3.56 -26.29
CA ALA A 238 7.63 -3.18 -24.95
C ALA A 238 9.13 -3.45 -24.72
N LEU A 239 9.65 -4.55 -25.27
CA LEU A 239 11.09 -4.87 -25.28
C LEU A 239 11.93 -3.94 -26.15
N ARG A 240 11.42 -3.47 -27.29
CA ARG A 240 12.08 -2.45 -28.13
C ARG A 240 12.01 -1.05 -27.50
N ALA A 241 10.94 -0.74 -26.76
CA ALA A 241 10.83 0.50 -25.98
C ALA A 241 11.72 0.48 -24.71
N ALA A 242 11.98 -0.70 -24.15
CA ALA A 242 12.84 -0.89 -22.98
C ALA A 242 14.35 -1.01 -23.32
N ALA A 243 14.72 -1.30 -24.58
CA ALA A 243 16.11 -1.48 -25.02
C ALA A 243 16.82 -0.18 -25.48
N VAL A 244 16.25 1.00 -25.22
CA VAL A 244 16.81 2.28 -25.65
C VAL A 244 16.92 3.21 -24.43
N PRO A 245 17.87 4.15 -24.38
CA PRO A 245 17.90 5.30 -23.46
C PRO A 245 16.62 6.20 -23.47
N GLY A 246 15.50 5.69 -23.97
CA GLY A 246 14.25 6.36 -24.25
C GLY A 246 13.11 6.10 -23.25
N ALA A 247 13.30 5.32 -22.18
CA ALA A 247 12.28 5.18 -21.12
C ALA A 247 11.94 6.54 -20.47
N VAL A 248 12.96 7.38 -20.28
CA VAL A 248 12.80 8.79 -19.87
C VAL A 248 12.06 9.61 -20.93
N HIS A 249 12.27 9.32 -22.22
CA HIS A 249 11.62 10.01 -23.33
C HIS A 249 10.16 9.58 -23.55
N GLY A 250 9.82 8.33 -23.21
CA GLY A 250 8.45 7.80 -23.20
C GLY A 250 7.65 8.34 -22.03
N ILE A 251 8.25 8.37 -20.83
CA ILE A 251 7.71 9.07 -19.66
C ILE A 251 7.54 10.56 -19.97
N ARG A 252 8.55 11.22 -20.55
CA ARG A 252 8.47 12.63 -20.97
C ARG A 252 7.35 12.87 -21.98
N ARG A 253 7.16 11.99 -22.98
CA ARG A 253 6.06 12.08 -23.96
C ARG A 253 4.68 11.86 -23.35
N ALA A 254 4.53 10.88 -22.46
CA ALA A 254 3.29 10.64 -21.74
C ALA A 254 2.93 11.82 -20.82
N LEU A 255 3.93 12.38 -20.13
CA LEU A 255 3.80 13.59 -19.31
C LEU A 255 3.43 14.83 -20.15
N THR A 256 4.02 15.02 -21.34
CA THR A 256 3.67 16.14 -22.24
C THR A 256 2.26 15.98 -22.82
N SER A 257 1.89 14.77 -23.27
CA SER A 257 0.54 14.51 -23.80
C SER A 257 -0.55 14.68 -22.73
N ALA A 258 -0.29 14.25 -21.49
CA ALA A 258 -1.20 14.48 -20.36
C ALA A 258 -1.25 15.95 -19.93
N ALA A 259 -0.15 16.69 -20.08
CA ALA A 259 -0.10 18.13 -19.81
C ALA A 259 -0.93 18.95 -20.81
N HIS A 260 -1.00 18.54 -22.08
CA HIS A 260 -1.84 19.19 -23.11
C HIS A 260 -3.34 18.90 -22.91
N LEU A 261 -3.70 17.73 -22.37
CA LEU A 261 -5.10 17.34 -22.06
C LEU A 261 -5.68 18.01 -20.80
N GLY A 262 -4.91 18.87 -20.13
CA GLY A 262 -5.28 19.52 -18.87
C GLY A 262 -5.59 21.01 -18.98
N ALA A 263 -5.95 21.51 -20.17
CA ALA A 263 -6.18 22.92 -20.51
C ALA A 263 -7.40 23.57 -19.79
N ALA A 264 -7.32 23.75 -18.47
CA ALA A 264 -8.20 24.68 -17.73
C ALA A 264 -7.61 26.10 -17.73
N HIS A 265 -8.46 27.12 -17.58
CA HIS A 265 -8.08 28.53 -17.47
C HIS A 265 -7.01 28.79 -16.39
N PRO A 266 -6.09 29.76 -16.55
CA PRO A 266 -4.96 29.99 -15.64
C PRO A 266 -5.37 30.23 -14.17
N GLY A 267 -6.48 30.95 -13.96
CA GLY A 267 -6.98 31.28 -12.62
C GLY A 267 -7.53 30.08 -11.83
N THR A 268 -8.19 29.14 -12.49
CA THR A 268 -8.70 27.90 -11.86
C THR A 268 -7.59 26.89 -11.57
N ARG A 269 -6.44 26.96 -12.26
CA ARG A 269 -5.28 26.11 -11.97
C ARG A 269 -4.57 26.48 -10.67
N ARG A 270 -4.36 27.78 -10.41
CA ARG A 270 -3.61 28.24 -9.24
C ARG A 270 -4.35 27.95 -7.93
N THR A 271 -5.68 28.13 -7.91
CA THR A 271 -6.53 27.80 -6.75
C THR A 271 -6.56 26.29 -6.47
N TRP A 272 -6.59 25.47 -7.52
CA TRP A 272 -6.52 24.00 -7.41
C TRP A 272 -5.20 23.50 -6.82
N GLN A 273 -4.07 24.07 -7.24
CA GLN A 273 -2.76 23.69 -6.73
C GLN A 273 -2.62 24.00 -5.23
N SER A 274 -3.09 25.18 -4.80
CA SER A 274 -3.09 25.55 -3.38
C SER A 274 -3.98 24.63 -2.54
N ALA A 275 -5.16 24.27 -3.04
CA ALA A 275 -6.06 23.33 -2.36
C ALA A 275 -5.42 21.94 -2.24
N ALA A 276 -4.76 21.45 -3.30
CA ALA A 276 -4.09 20.16 -3.27
C ALA A 276 -2.89 20.12 -2.31
N LEU A 277 -2.08 21.19 -2.25
CA LEU A 277 -0.99 21.29 -1.28
C LEU A 277 -1.50 21.31 0.17
N LEU A 278 -2.61 22.01 0.42
CA LEU A 278 -3.30 21.97 1.72
C LEU A 278 -3.81 20.57 2.04
N GLY A 279 -4.39 19.87 1.06
CA GLY A 279 -4.83 18.48 1.21
C GLY A 279 -3.70 17.51 1.54
N ILE A 280 -2.57 17.62 0.84
CA ILE A 280 -1.36 16.84 1.16
C ILE A 280 -0.94 17.10 2.60
N ARG A 281 -0.87 18.36 3.04
CA ARG A 281 -0.52 18.73 4.42
C ARG A 281 -1.50 18.16 5.45
N GLN A 282 -2.80 18.18 5.17
CA GLN A 282 -3.82 17.59 6.04
C GLN A 282 -3.69 16.06 6.15
N ALA A 283 -3.24 15.40 5.09
CA ALA A 283 -3.06 13.95 5.05
C ALA A 283 -1.71 13.47 5.64
N LEU A 284 -0.72 14.34 5.83
CA LEU A 284 0.60 13.98 6.39
C LEU A 284 0.53 13.19 7.71
N PRO A 285 -0.30 13.55 8.70
CA PRO A 285 -0.40 12.76 9.93
C PRO A 285 -0.89 11.33 9.70
N SER A 286 -1.82 11.13 8.75
CA SER A 286 -2.31 9.79 8.41
C SER A 286 -1.26 9.00 7.62
N ALA A 287 -0.55 9.66 6.69
CA ALA A 287 0.58 9.07 5.95
C ALA A 287 1.71 8.64 6.90
N ALA A 288 2.05 9.46 7.91
CA ALA A 288 3.07 9.15 8.89
C ALA A 288 2.70 7.95 9.77
N LEU A 289 1.43 7.82 10.19
CA LEU A 289 0.98 6.68 10.99
C LEU A 289 0.99 5.38 10.20
N LEU A 290 0.54 5.43 8.94
CA LEU A 290 0.61 4.28 8.04
C LEU A 290 2.07 3.90 7.76
N GLY A 291 2.92 4.88 7.45
CA GLY A 291 4.35 4.68 7.22
C GLY A 291 5.06 4.09 8.45
N ALA A 292 4.73 4.54 9.66
CA ALA A 292 5.27 3.98 10.90
C ALA A 292 4.84 2.52 11.13
N HIS A 293 3.59 2.16 10.82
CA HIS A 293 3.16 0.75 10.82
C HIS A 293 3.98 -0.06 9.81
N THR A 294 4.07 0.40 8.57
CA THR A 294 4.85 -0.27 7.53
C THR A 294 6.31 -0.43 7.92
N LEU A 295 6.93 0.60 8.48
CA LEU A 295 8.30 0.55 8.98
C LEU A 295 8.46 -0.57 10.01
N ALA A 296 7.54 -0.67 10.98
CA ALA A 296 7.55 -1.71 12.00
C ALA A 296 7.37 -3.12 11.42
N VAL A 297 6.44 -3.32 10.48
CA VAL A 297 6.25 -4.63 9.83
C VAL A 297 7.49 -5.03 9.02
N THR A 298 8.06 -4.09 8.25
CA THR A 298 9.22 -4.37 7.39
C THR A 298 10.51 -4.58 8.20
N THR A 299 10.67 -3.94 9.36
CA THR A 299 11.83 -4.25 10.23
C THR A 299 11.74 -5.65 10.83
N VAL A 300 10.53 -6.11 11.21
CA VAL A 300 10.32 -7.49 11.66
C VAL A 300 10.55 -8.48 10.51
N SER A 301 10.06 -8.18 9.29
CA SER A 301 10.19 -9.09 8.15
C SER A 301 11.65 -9.35 7.76
N ARG A 302 12.55 -8.39 7.95
CA ARG A 302 13.99 -8.60 7.69
C ARG A 302 14.64 -9.66 8.59
N ARG A 303 14.03 -9.98 9.73
CA ARG A 303 14.51 -10.99 10.67
C ARG A 303 13.74 -12.31 10.58
N GLU A 304 12.79 -12.43 9.64
CA GLU A 304 11.87 -13.57 9.58
C GLU A 304 12.53 -14.91 9.28
N ALA A 305 13.63 -14.90 8.52
CA ALA A 305 14.41 -16.10 8.22
C ALA A 305 15.40 -16.47 9.35
N GLN A 306 15.86 -15.49 10.12
CA GLN A 306 16.89 -15.65 11.16
C GLN A 306 16.28 -16.00 12.53
N GLY A 307 15.03 -15.59 12.80
CA GLY A 307 14.25 -16.00 13.97
C GLY A 307 14.77 -15.60 15.35
N GLY A 308 15.96 -15.00 15.47
CA GLY A 308 16.69 -14.91 16.74
C GLY A 308 16.59 -13.60 17.52
N SER A 309 15.81 -12.59 17.10
CA SER A 309 15.80 -11.29 17.79
C SER A 309 14.41 -10.92 18.36
N PRO A 310 14.26 -10.83 19.70
CA PRO A 310 13.01 -10.38 20.33
C PRO A 310 12.76 -8.88 20.14
N LEU A 311 13.81 -8.10 19.88
CA LEU A 311 13.77 -6.64 19.84
C LEU A 311 12.87 -6.11 18.72
N ALA A 312 12.93 -6.68 17.52
CA ALA A 312 12.14 -6.19 16.39
C ALA A 312 10.62 -6.43 16.61
N PRO A 313 10.15 -7.65 16.97
CA PRO A 313 8.74 -7.87 17.33
C PRO A 313 8.29 -7.02 18.51
N PHE A 314 9.13 -6.82 19.54
CA PHE A 314 8.81 -5.97 20.68
C PHE A 314 8.66 -4.50 20.29
N ALA A 315 9.59 -3.96 19.49
CA ALA A 315 9.48 -2.60 18.96
C ALA A 315 8.24 -2.43 18.09
N ALA A 316 7.87 -3.44 17.28
CA ALA A 316 6.65 -3.43 16.49
C ALA A 316 5.37 -3.47 17.35
N LEU A 317 5.39 -4.20 18.47
CA LEU A 317 4.32 -4.20 19.46
C LEU A 317 4.15 -2.82 20.11
N ALA A 318 5.26 -2.21 20.54
CA ALA A 318 5.26 -0.85 21.10
C ALA A 318 4.75 0.18 20.08
N ALA A 319 5.18 0.08 18.82
CA ALA A 319 4.68 0.90 17.73
C ALA A 319 3.17 0.70 17.52
N THR A 320 2.68 -0.54 17.53
CA THR A 320 1.24 -0.86 17.40
C THR A 320 0.43 -0.20 18.51
N ALA A 321 0.90 -0.23 19.77
CA ALA A 321 0.25 0.43 20.90
C ALA A 321 0.23 1.95 20.74
N ALA A 322 1.37 2.55 20.36
CA ALA A 322 1.48 3.99 20.12
C ALA A 322 0.56 4.46 18.98
N LEU A 323 0.51 3.71 17.87
CA LEU A 323 -0.35 3.97 16.72
C LEU A 323 -1.82 3.85 17.09
N THR A 324 -2.21 2.80 17.83
CA THR A 324 -3.57 2.63 18.33
C THR A 324 -3.99 3.84 19.15
N ARG A 325 -3.14 4.30 20.09
CA ARG A 325 -3.38 5.50 20.88
C ARG A 325 -3.45 6.77 20.02
N ALA A 326 -2.62 6.91 19.00
CA ALA A 326 -2.62 8.07 18.10
C ALA A 326 -3.86 8.11 17.18
N VAL A 327 -4.44 6.96 16.83
CA VAL A 327 -5.68 6.86 16.05
C VAL A 327 -6.91 7.12 16.93
N THR A 328 -6.88 6.70 18.19
CA THR A 328 -8.00 6.87 19.14
C THR A 328 -8.06 8.24 19.82
N ARG A 329 -6.94 8.95 19.97
CA ARG A 329 -6.96 10.35 20.44
C ARG A 329 -7.62 11.27 19.41
N GLN A 330 -8.76 11.87 19.77
CA GLN A 330 -9.27 13.05 19.06
C GLN A 330 -8.41 14.25 19.45
N ARG A 331 -7.93 15.02 18.47
CA ARG A 331 -7.60 16.43 18.73
C ARG A 331 -8.94 17.14 18.81
N SER A 332 -9.39 17.46 20.02
CA SER A 332 -10.44 18.45 20.22
C SER A 332 -9.90 19.78 19.66
N LEU A 333 -10.35 20.15 18.46
CA LEU A 333 -10.22 21.52 18.01
C LEU A 333 -11.17 22.35 18.90
N PRO A 334 -10.71 23.42 19.56
CA PRO A 334 -11.59 24.31 20.30
C PRO A 334 -12.44 25.09 19.31
N THR A 335 -13.60 24.52 18.95
CA THR A 335 -14.62 25.20 18.13
C THR A 335 -15.95 25.42 18.85
N ASP A 336 -16.09 24.99 20.11
CA ASP A 336 -17.29 25.21 20.94
C ASP A 336 -17.37 26.61 21.58
N ARG A 337 -16.84 27.64 20.91
CA ARG A 337 -17.01 29.03 21.39
C ARG A 337 -17.74 29.96 20.43
N ILE A 338 -18.22 29.48 19.28
CA ILE A 338 -18.89 30.34 18.30
C ILE A 338 -20.41 30.10 18.19
N ASP A 339 -20.94 28.96 18.62
CA ASP A 339 -22.40 28.69 18.56
C ASP A 339 -23.21 29.13 19.79
N GLY A 340 -22.62 29.91 20.69
CA GLY A 340 -23.32 30.55 21.81
C GLY A 340 -23.82 31.98 21.55
N SER A 341 -23.41 32.65 20.46
CA SER A 341 -23.67 34.09 20.28
C SER A 341 -24.83 34.45 19.34
N GLN A 342 -25.50 33.47 18.72
CA GLN A 342 -26.73 33.73 17.96
C GLN A 342 -27.99 33.70 18.84
N ARG A 343 -28.03 34.57 19.85
CA ARG A 343 -29.31 35.09 20.38
C ARG A 343 -29.25 36.61 20.39
N GLY A 344 -29.93 37.21 19.41
CA GLY A 344 -30.43 38.58 19.48
C GLY A 344 -29.43 39.70 19.18
N THR A 345 -29.14 39.94 17.90
CA THR A 345 -28.70 41.27 17.44
C THR A 345 -29.90 42.22 17.45
N GLY A 346 -30.26 42.70 18.63
CA GLY A 346 -31.04 43.93 18.80
C GLY A 346 -30.09 45.04 19.23
N SER A 347 -29.93 46.07 18.39
CA SER A 347 -29.17 47.28 18.72
C SER A 347 -29.66 47.86 20.05
N ARG A 348 -28.83 47.78 21.10
CA ARG A 348 -29.09 48.45 22.38
C ARG A 348 -28.06 49.56 22.57
N ARG A 349 -28.56 50.79 22.66
CA ARG A 349 -27.77 51.99 22.93
C ARG A 349 -27.23 51.93 24.37
N PRO A 350 -26.07 52.54 24.67
CA PRO A 350 -25.44 52.49 25.99
C PRO A 350 -26.28 53.05 27.15
N ALA A 351 -27.40 53.74 26.87
CA ALA A 351 -28.32 54.25 27.88
C ALA A 351 -29.17 53.16 28.58
N ASP A 352 -29.42 52.01 27.95
CA ASP A 352 -30.33 50.97 28.50
C ASP A 352 -29.66 50.06 29.55
N LEU A 353 -28.32 50.02 29.57
CA LEU A 353 -27.54 49.24 30.54
C LEU A 353 -27.60 49.85 31.95
N ALA A 354 -27.68 51.19 32.06
CA ALA A 354 -27.78 51.88 33.34
C ALA A 354 -29.16 51.67 34.00
N ALA A 355 -30.24 51.70 33.22
CA ALA A 355 -31.59 51.47 33.73
C ALA A 355 -31.82 50.03 34.23
N THR A 356 -31.20 49.04 33.57
CA THR A 356 -31.31 47.63 33.97
C THR A 356 -30.52 47.33 35.25
N ALA A 357 -29.41 48.04 35.50
CA ALA A 357 -28.62 47.90 36.72
C ALA A 357 -29.35 48.48 37.95
N MET A 358 -30.09 49.58 37.79
CA MET A 358 -30.84 50.20 38.88
C MET A 358 -32.11 49.43 39.27
N SER A 359 -32.76 48.72 38.34
CA SER A 359 -33.95 47.90 38.66
C SER A 359 -33.64 46.64 39.50
N ARG A 360 -32.37 46.22 39.59
CA ARG A 360 -31.97 45.00 40.32
C ARG A 360 -31.73 45.23 41.81
N LEU A 361 -31.75 46.47 42.27
CA LEU A 361 -31.53 46.83 43.69
C LEU A 361 -32.83 46.99 44.48
N SER A 362 -34.00 46.78 43.87
CA SER A 362 -35.30 47.13 44.48
C SER A 362 -36.25 45.96 44.78
N HIS A 363 -35.78 44.70 44.78
CA HIS A 363 -36.66 43.55 45.07
C HIS A 363 -36.11 42.68 46.21
N PRO A 364 -36.90 42.38 47.27
CA PRO A 364 -36.50 41.48 48.35
C PRO A 364 -36.52 40.01 47.87
N PRO A 365 -35.77 39.10 48.54
CA PRO A 365 -35.59 37.73 48.05
C PRO A 365 -36.88 36.93 48.21
N ARG A 366 -37.37 36.35 47.10
CA ARG A 366 -38.42 35.33 47.14
C ARG A 366 -37.83 34.01 47.65
N GLN A 367 -38.61 33.37 48.54
CA GLN A 367 -38.33 32.09 49.18
C GLN A 367 -37.91 30.99 48.19
N THR A 368 -36.88 30.24 48.59
CA THR A 368 -36.38 29.02 47.97
C THR A 368 -37.47 27.95 47.96
N GLY A 369 -38.13 27.77 46.81
CA GLY A 369 -38.78 26.51 46.49
C GLY A 369 -37.74 25.49 46.06
N ASP A 370 -37.92 24.24 46.48
CA ASP A 370 -37.08 23.07 46.15
C ASP A 370 -36.92 22.90 44.63
N HIS A 371 -35.90 23.55 44.06
CA HIS A 371 -35.43 23.23 42.73
C HIS A 371 -34.47 22.05 42.83
N MET A 372 -35.05 20.86 42.74
CA MET A 372 -34.33 19.65 42.32
C MET A 372 -33.52 20.00 41.05
N PRO A 373 -32.18 19.85 41.06
CA PRO A 373 -31.39 20.10 39.86
C PRO A 373 -31.91 19.20 38.74
N PRO A 374 -32.03 19.69 37.50
CA PRO A 374 -32.41 18.83 36.38
C PRO A 374 -31.45 17.63 36.37
N PRO A 375 -31.93 16.41 36.08
CA PRO A 375 -31.04 15.26 35.95
C PRO A 375 -29.92 15.67 35.01
N GLY A 376 -28.67 15.56 35.49
CA GLY A 376 -27.50 15.87 34.66
C GLY A 376 -27.63 15.11 33.34
N PRO A 377 -27.16 15.66 32.22
CA PRO A 377 -27.23 14.97 30.94
C PRO A 377 -26.69 13.56 31.17
N GLY A 378 -27.54 12.55 30.92
CA GLY A 378 -27.11 11.16 30.91
C GLY A 378 -25.92 11.02 29.97
N PRO A 379 -25.05 10.01 30.12
CA PRO A 379 -23.93 9.84 29.22
C PRO A 379 -24.45 9.87 27.78
N ASP A 380 -24.01 10.87 27.00
CA ASP A 380 -24.42 11.01 25.61
C ASP A 380 -24.20 9.66 24.91
N PRO A 381 -25.18 9.14 24.15
CA PRO A 381 -24.99 7.92 23.38
C PRO A 381 -23.70 8.07 22.57
N LEU A 382 -22.78 7.10 22.71
CA LEU A 382 -21.52 7.11 21.98
C LEU A 382 -21.80 7.40 20.51
N ASP A 383 -21.28 8.52 20.00
CA ASP A 383 -21.34 8.87 18.59
C ASP A 383 -20.93 7.64 17.77
N THR A 384 -21.84 7.13 16.93
CA THR A 384 -21.66 5.93 16.10
C THR A 384 -20.34 5.98 15.32
N HIS A 385 -19.92 7.18 14.92
CA HIS A 385 -18.65 7.39 14.23
C HIS A 385 -17.44 7.18 15.15
N ALA A 386 -17.50 7.70 16.38
CA ALA A 386 -16.49 7.47 17.40
C ALA A 386 -16.42 5.99 17.81
N ALA A 387 -17.58 5.33 17.98
CA ALA A 387 -17.66 3.91 18.28
C ALA A 387 -17.03 3.05 17.16
N LEU A 388 -17.35 3.32 15.89
CA LEU A 388 -16.75 2.62 14.75
C LEU A 388 -15.23 2.81 14.73
N ARG A 389 -14.73 4.03 14.93
CA ARG A 389 -13.29 4.31 14.96
C ARG A 389 -12.58 3.54 16.08
N LEU A 390 -13.17 3.50 17.27
CA LEU A 390 -12.64 2.73 18.40
C LEU A 390 -12.63 1.23 18.09
N ALA A 391 -13.72 0.70 17.52
CA ALA A 391 -13.82 -0.69 17.11
C ALA A 391 -12.75 -1.08 16.05
N LEU A 392 -12.53 -0.23 15.04
CA LEU A 392 -11.52 -0.45 14.01
C LEU A 392 -10.09 -0.35 14.56
N ALA A 393 -9.82 0.59 15.46
CA ALA A 393 -8.53 0.68 16.15
C ALA A 393 -8.28 -0.53 17.06
N ALA A 394 -9.31 -1.03 17.73
CA ALA A 394 -9.23 -2.27 18.52
C ALA A 394 -8.98 -3.49 17.61
N ALA A 395 -9.66 -3.58 16.46
CA ALA A 395 -9.42 -4.63 15.47
C ALA A 395 -7.98 -4.60 14.92
N TYR A 396 -7.44 -3.41 14.66
CA TYR A 396 -6.04 -3.22 14.30
C TYR A 396 -5.10 -3.76 15.38
N ALA A 397 -5.28 -3.32 16.63
CA ALA A 397 -4.46 -3.76 17.75
C ALA A 397 -4.56 -5.29 17.96
N ALA A 398 -5.77 -5.85 17.94
CA ALA A 398 -6.01 -7.27 18.12
C ALA A 398 -5.37 -8.13 17.02
N THR A 399 -5.34 -7.62 15.78
CA THR A 399 -4.74 -8.34 14.65
C THR A 399 -3.21 -8.47 14.79
N ALA A 400 -2.54 -7.42 15.30
CA ALA A 400 -1.08 -7.37 15.35
C ALA A 400 -0.47 -7.75 16.71
N ALA A 401 -1.12 -7.39 17.83
CA ALA A 401 -0.49 -7.42 19.15
C ALA A 401 -0.12 -8.83 19.63
N ARG A 402 -1.05 -9.78 19.54
CA ARG A 402 -0.79 -11.15 20.03
C ARG A 402 0.33 -11.85 19.25
N PRO A 403 0.36 -11.84 17.90
CA PRO A 403 1.48 -12.41 17.14
C PRO A 403 2.82 -11.73 17.43
N TYR A 404 2.87 -10.40 17.57
CA TYR A 404 4.12 -9.71 17.94
C TYR A 404 4.58 -10.05 19.34
N LEU A 405 3.68 -10.11 20.32
CA LEU A 405 4.01 -10.51 21.68
C LEU A 405 4.53 -11.95 21.72
N HIS A 406 3.88 -12.88 21.02
CA HIS A 406 4.33 -14.26 20.92
C HIS A 406 5.73 -14.38 20.31
N ALA A 407 6.01 -13.66 19.22
CA ALA A 407 7.32 -13.66 18.58
C ALA A 407 8.40 -12.95 19.42
N ALA A 408 8.03 -11.94 20.20
CA ALA A 408 8.95 -11.27 21.14
C ALA A 408 9.33 -12.17 22.32
N LEU A 409 8.37 -12.88 22.89
CA LEU A 409 8.59 -13.79 24.01
C LEU A 409 9.24 -15.11 23.59
N ASN A 410 8.96 -15.57 22.37
CA ASN A 410 9.47 -16.84 21.83
C ASN A 410 10.09 -16.62 20.44
N PRO A 411 11.31 -16.05 20.36
CA PRO A 411 11.97 -15.79 19.09
C PRO A 411 12.19 -17.09 18.32
N SER A 412 11.51 -17.22 17.18
CA SER A 412 11.72 -18.32 16.24
C SER A 412 11.29 -17.89 14.83
N PRO A 413 11.85 -18.48 13.75
CA PRO A 413 11.43 -18.19 12.39
C PRO A 413 9.90 -18.32 12.15
N PRO A 414 9.22 -19.43 12.54
CA PRO A 414 7.79 -19.59 12.26
C PRO A 414 6.92 -18.56 13.01
N LEU A 415 7.28 -18.19 14.24
CA LEU A 415 6.54 -17.18 14.99
C LEU A 415 6.78 -15.78 14.43
N THR A 416 8.00 -15.48 13.98
CA THR A 416 8.32 -14.21 13.31
C THR A 416 7.55 -14.07 11.99
N GLN A 417 7.51 -15.12 11.15
CA GLN A 417 6.72 -15.13 9.91
C GLN A 417 5.22 -14.94 10.17
N ARG A 418 4.68 -15.58 11.21
CA ARG A 418 3.28 -15.37 11.65
C ARG A 418 3.06 -13.92 12.09
N ALA A 419 4.00 -13.33 12.81
CA ALA A 419 3.94 -11.93 13.24
C ALA A 419 3.99 -10.95 12.05
N VAL A 420 4.84 -11.20 11.06
CA VAL A 420 4.89 -10.43 9.80
C VAL A 420 3.57 -10.52 9.06
N THR A 421 3.06 -11.75 8.87
CA THR A 421 1.76 -11.97 8.21
C THR A 421 0.62 -11.25 8.93
N ALA A 422 0.62 -11.28 10.27
CA ALA A 422 -0.33 -10.56 11.09
C ALA A 422 -0.21 -9.04 10.92
N GLY A 423 1.01 -8.50 10.93
CA GLY A 423 1.29 -7.08 10.66
C GLY A 423 0.80 -6.62 9.30
N ILE A 424 1.01 -7.42 8.25
CA ILE A 424 0.50 -7.15 6.90
C ILE A 424 -1.04 -7.11 6.92
N ARG A 425 -1.69 -8.09 7.57
CA ARG A 425 -3.16 -8.13 7.70
C ARG A 425 -3.74 -6.99 8.52
N ALA A 426 -3.00 -6.51 9.52
CA ALA A 426 -3.39 -5.37 10.35
C ALA A 426 -3.44 -4.04 9.57
N THR A 427 -2.85 -3.97 8.38
CA THR A 427 -2.88 -2.77 7.54
C THR A 427 -4.31 -2.37 7.15
N ILE A 428 -5.19 -3.34 6.84
CA ILE A 428 -6.57 -3.07 6.43
C ILE A 428 -7.39 -2.39 7.55
N PRO A 429 -7.45 -2.94 8.78
CA PRO A 429 -8.15 -2.26 9.87
C PRO A 429 -7.48 -0.93 10.24
N LEU A 430 -6.17 -0.76 10.09
CA LEU A 430 -5.50 0.53 10.28
C LEU A 430 -5.97 1.57 9.27
N GLN A 431 -6.02 1.23 7.97
CA GLN A 431 -6.53 2.11 6.91
C GLN A 431 -7.99 2.51 7.16
N ALA A 432 -8.82 1.55 7.55
CA ALA A 432 -10.21 1.79 7.91
C ALA A 432 -10.32 2.71 9.14
N ALA A 433 -9.50 2.50 10.17
CA ALA A 433 -9.47 3.34 11.36
C ALA A 433 -8.98 4.77 11.05
N LEU A 434 -7.98 4.94 10.19
CA LEU A 434 -7.52 6.25 9.70
C LEU A 434 -8.61 6.96 8.88
N THR A 435 -9.34 6.22 8.06
CA THR A 435 -10.51 6.72 7.32
C THR A 435 -11.59 7.21 8.28
N ALA A 436 -11.96 6.40 9.28
CA ALA A 436 -12.91 6.77 10.33
C ALA A 436 -12.39 7.92 11.21
N ARG A 437 -11.07 8.10 11.37
CA ARG A 437 -10.52 9.24 12.13
C ARG A 437 -10.77 10.59 11.48
N SER A 438 -11.02 10.63 10.17
CA SER A 438 -11.15 11.89 9.44
C SER A 438 -12.41 12.71 9.75
N GLY A 439 -13.46 12.10 10.32
CA GLY A 439 -14.75 12.78 10.50
C GLY A 439 -15.47 13.16 9.19
N ALA A 440 -14.97 12.73 8.02
CA ALA A 440 -15.50 13.15 6.73
C ALA A 440 -16.94 12.64 6.50
N LYS A 441 -17.77 13.43 5.79
CA LYS A 441 -19.10 12.97 5.36
C LYS A 441 -18.97 11.76 4.43
N GLY A 442 -19.32 10.57 4.93
CA GLY A 442 -19.17 9.29 4.23
C GLY A 442 -17.97 8.45 4.68
N ALA A 443 -17.13 8.94 5.60
CA ALA A 443 -16.00 8.21 6.16
C ALA A 443 -16.42 6.86 6.78
N THR A 444 -17.59 6.80 7.42
CA THR A 444 -18.17 5.55 7.93
C THR A 444 -18.32 4.51 6.82
N VAL A 445 -18.95 4.88 5.69
CA VAL A 445 -19.16 3.98 4.55
C VAL A 445 -17.82 3.59 3.94
N THR A 446 -16.92 4.55 3.72
CA THR A 446 -15.58 4.26 3.17
C THR A 446 -14.76 3.35 4.09
N ALA A 447 -14.85 3.51 5.40
CA ALA A 447 -14.17 2.66 6.38
C ALA A 447 -14.75 1.24 6.38
N LEU A 448 -16.08 1.08 6.28
CA LEU A 448 -16.72 -0.22 6.15
C LEU A 448 -16.33 -0.91 4.84
N LEU A 449 -16.33 -0.20 3.71
CA LEU A 449 -15.87 -0.71 2.42
C LEU A 449 -14.40 -1.14 2.47
N THR A 450 -13.54 -0.35 3.11
CA THR A 450 -12.12 -0.68 3.30
C THR A 450 -11.97 -1.94 4.14
N THR A 451 -12.74 -2.07 5.22
CA THR A 451 -12.71 -3.26 6.10
C THR A 451 -13.17 -4.52 5.36
N ALA A 452 -14.16 -4.40 4.47
CA ALA A 452 -14.66 -5.51 3.66
C ALA A 452 -13.61 -6.08 2.68
N LEU A 453 -12.54 -5.33 2.36
CA LEU A 453 -11.44 -5.82 1.53
C LEU A 453 -10.66 -6.97 2.21
N GLY A 454 -10.63 -7.04 3.54
CA GLY A 454 -9.89 -8.08 4.29
C GLY A 454 -10.43 -9.50 4.06
N PRO A 455 -11.72 -9.77 4.32
CA PRO A 455 -12.33 -11.06 4.04
C PRO A 455 -12.27 -11.45 2.56
N LEU A 456 -12.37 -10.48 1.64
CA LEU A 456 -12.25 -10.70 0.20
C LEU A 456 -10.83 -11.15 -0.19
N ALA A 457 -9.80 -10.49 0.36
CA ALA A 457 -8.41 -10.88 0.18
C ALA A 457 -8.17 -12.34 0.63
N GLY A 458 -8.70 -12.71 1.80
CA GLY A 458 -8.59 -14.07 2.33
C GLY A 458 -9.31 -15.13 1.48
N ARG A 459 -10.50 -14.81 0.97
CA ARG A 459 -11.24 -15.71 0.07
C ARG A 459 -10.53 -15.88 -1.28
N PHE A 460 -9.96 -14.81 -1.82
CA PHE A 460 -9.25 -14.82 -3.08
C PHE A 460 -7.90 -15.55 -2.97
N ALA A 461 -7.15 -15.32 -1.90
CA ALA A 461 -5.91 -16.04 -1.61
C ALA A 461 -6.12 -17.56 -1.63
N ARG A 462 -7.17 -18.07 -0.98
CA ARG A 462 -7.49 -19.50 -0.97
C ARG A 462 -7.79 -20.10 -2.35
N LYS A 463 -8.27 -19.29 -3.31
CA LYS A 463 -8.57 -19.75 -4.68
C LYS A 463 -7.35 -19.74 -5.58
N VAL A 464 -6.40 -18.83 -5.35
CA VAL A 464 -5.16 -18.72 -6.14
C VAL A 464 -4.05 -19.60 -5.58
N SER A 465 -4.05 -19.87 -4.27
CA SER A 465 -3.10 -20.78 -3.60
C SER A 465 -3.50 -22.26 -3.66
N VAL A 466 -4.31 -22.71 -4.63
CA VAL A 466 -4.63 -24.14 -4.78
C VAL A 466 -3.51 -24.84 -5.55
N THR A 467 -2.47 -25.22 -4.80
CA THR A 467 -1.66 -26.45 -4.91
C THR A 467 -0.92 -26.59 -3.59
#